data_AF-A0A7J6KTY3-F1
#
_entry.id   AF-A0A7J6KTY3-F1
#
_cell.length_a   1.000
_cell.length_b   1.000
_cell.length_c   1.000
_cell.angle_alpha   90.00
_cell.angle_beta   90.00
_cell.angle_gamma   90.00
#
_symmetry.space_group_name_H-M   'P 1'
#
loop_
_entity.id
_entity.type
_entity.pdbx_description
1 polymer ?
#
loop_
_entity_poly.entity_id
_entity_poly.type
_entity_poly.pdbx_seq_one_letter_code
_entity_poly.pdbx_strand_id
1 'polypeptide(L)'
;LDRAGTVDANKDIIQLATVWKAKRPHLFVGIDLAGNPIKGDARDFMPLLERARGHGLKITTHIAELPDKDDETDAILKFKPDRLGHALWLRAIDMAFCDENTKTRLRDKIHKSLLGK
;
A
#
# COMPACT_ATOMS: atom_id res chain seq x y z
N LEU A 1 0.58 11.53 -0.01
CA LEU A 1 -0.70 11.33 0.67
C LEU A 1 -0.41 11.02 2.12
N ASP A 2 -1.16 11.60 3.04
CA ASP A 2 -1.06 11.32 4.47
C ASP A 2 -2.30 10.52 4.89
N ARG A 3 -2.08 9.31 5.41
CA ARG A 3 -3.16 8.44 5.87
C ARG A 3 -3.91 8.98 7.08
N ALA A 4 -3.31 9.89 7.86
CA ALA A 4 -4.01 10.58 8.94
C ALA A 4 -4.91 11.72 8.43
N GLY A 5 -4.75 12.13 7.16
CA GLY A 5 -5.57 13.14 6.51
C GLY A 5 -6.91 12.60 6.02
N THR A 6 -7.82 13.49 5.66
CA THR A 6 -9.12 13.12 5.08
C THR A 6 -8.98 12.68 3.63
N VAL A 7 -9.97 11.92 3.13
CA VAL A 7 -10.05 11.54 1.71
C VAL A 7 -10.10 12.79 0.82
N ASP A 8 -10.84 13.83 1.21
CA ASP A 8 -10.95 15.07 0.44
C ASP A 8 -9.63 15.84 0.37
N ALA A 9 -8.91 15.99 1.49
CA ALA A 9 -7.60 16.64 1.48
C ALA A 9 -6.60 15.87 0.59
N ASN A 10 -6.63 14.53 0.65
CA ASN A 10 -5.79 13.70 -0.19
C ASN A 10 -6.21 13.75 -1.68
N LYS A 11 -7.50 13.93 -1.98
CA LYS A 11 -8.00 14.14 -3.35
C LYS A 11 -7.47 15.43 -3.95
N ASP A 12 -7.38 16.51 -3.17
CA ASP A 12 -6.79 17.78 -3.62
C ASP A 12 -5.29 17.64 -3.91
N ILE A 13 -4.57 16.86 -3.11
CA ILE A 13 -3.15 16.54 -3.36
C ILE A 13 -2.99 15.79 -4.69
N ILE A 14 -3.85 14.81 -4.99
CA ILE A 14 -3.83 14.08 -6.28
C ILE A 14 -4.11 15.02 -7.44
N GLN A 15 -5.07 15.95 -7.29
CA GLN A 15 -5.37 16.94 -8.31
C GLN A 15 -4.16 17.85 -8.59
N LEU A 16 -3.51 18.34 -7.53
CA LEU A 16 -2.31 19.16 -7.64
C LEU A 16 -1.15 18.39 -8.30
N ALA A 17 -0.90 17.16 -7.86
CA ALA A 17 0.14 16.30 -8.43
C ALA A 17 -0.09 16.02 -9.92
N THR A 18 -1.35 15.82 -10.32
CA THR A 18 -1.74 15.61 -11.73
C THR A 18 -1.45 16.85 -12.57
N VAL A 19 -1.80 18.05 -12.09
CA VAL A 19 -1.50 19.31 -12.78
C VAL A 19 0.01 19.48 -12.97
N TRP A 20 0.80 19.20 -11.92
CA TRP A 20 2.25 19.33 -12.00
C TRP A 20 2.93 18.24 -12.81
N LYS A 21 2.40 17.01 -12.83
CA LYS A 21 2.82 15.94 -13.75
C LYS A 21 2.71 16.40 -15.20
N ALA A 22 1.58 17.00 -15.57
CA ALA A 22 1.36 17.50 -16.92
C ALA A 22 2.32 18.65 -17.28
N LYS A 23 2.57 19.58 -16.33
CA LYS A 23 3.45 20.74 -16.56
C LYS A 23 4.95 20.41 -16.52
N ARG A 24 5.34 19.45 -15.69
CA ARG A 24 6.74 19.13 -15.35
C ARG A 24 6.91 17.60 -15.22
N PRO A 25 6.74 16.83 -16.33
CA PRO A 25 6.60 15.37 -16.29
C PRO A 25 7.82 14.61 -15.75
N HIS A 26 9.00 15.22 -15.81
CA HIS A 26 10.26 14.66 -15.29
C HIS A 26 10.55 15.01 -13.83
N LEU A 27 9.88 16.02 -13.27
CA LEU A 27 10.06 16.43 -11.86
C LEU A 27 9.03 15.75 -10.96
N PHE A 28 7.78 15.68 -11.40
CA PHE A 28 6.69 15.04 -10.67
C PHE A 28 6.45 13.66 -11.26
N VAL A 29 7.12 12.65 -10.72
CA VAL A 29 7.13 11.29 -11.32
C VAL A 29 6.24 10.30 -10.58
N GLY A 30 5.83 10.61 -9.36
CA GLY A 30 5.02 9.70 -8.56
C GLY A 30 4.41 10.32 -7.32
N ILE A 31 3.63 9.50 -6.62
CA ILE A 31 2.98 9.80 -5.35
C ILE A 31 3.31 8.70 -4.35
N ASP A 32 3.45 9.10 -3.10
CA ASP A 32 3.64 8.23 -1.95
C ASP A 32 2.43 8.29 -1.02
N LEU A 33 2.07 7.17 -0.39
CA LEU A 33 1.14 7.12 0.75
C LEU A 33 1.95 6.77 2.00
N ALA A 34 2.05 7.74 2.91
CA ALA A 34 2.83 7.66 4.14
C ALA A 34 1.97 8.13 5.33
N GLY A 35 2.58 8.82 6.30
CA GLY A 35 1.92 9.28 7.52
C GLY A 35 2.00 8.25 8.65
N ASN A 36 1.41 8.57 9.81
CA ASN A 36 1.47 7.71 11.00
C ASN A 36 0.70 6.39 10.76
N PRO A 37 1.36 5.21 10.79
CA PRO A 37 0.72 3.92 10.50
C PRO A 37 -0.35 3.48 11.51
N ILE A 38 -0.45 4.16 12.65
CA ILE A 38 -1.50 3.93 13.65
C ILE A 38 -2.80 4.66 13.27
N LYS A 39 -2.73 5.68 12.42
CA LYS A 39 -3.86 6.54 12.03
C LYS A 39 -4.34 6.21 10.62
N GLY A 40 -5.65 6.23 10.42
CA GLY A 40 -6.27 5.93 9.14
C GLY A 40 -6.04 4.49 8.67
N ASP A 41 -6.61 4.17 7.51
CA ASP A 41 -6.42 2.90 6.82
C ASP A 41 -5.95 3.18 5.39
N ALA A 42 -4.85 2.57 4.96
CA ALA A 42 -4.33 2.79 3.61
C ALA A 42 -5.33 2.44 2.51
N ARG A 43 -6.27 1.52 2.79
CA ARG A 43 -7.32 1.08 1.86
C ARG A 43 -8.24 2.21 1.44
N ASP A 44 -8.50 3.18 2.33
CA ASP A 44 -9.37 4.33 2.04
C ASP A 44 -8.82 5.21 0.91
N PHE A 45 -7.50 5.18 0.70
CA PHE A 45 -6.81 6.01 -0.28
C PHE A 45 -6.48 5.26 -1.59
N MET A 46 -6.74 3.94 -1.67
CA MET A 46 -6.45 3.16 -2.87
C MET A 46 -7.15 3.67 -4.14
N PRO A 47 -8.43 4.08 -4.11
CA PRO A 47 -9.07 4.68 -5.28
C PRO A 47 -8.38 5.96 -5.75
N LEU A 48 -7.83 6.75 -4.82
CA LEU A 48 -7.07 7.96 -5.13
C LEU A 48 -5.72 7.63 -5.77
N LEU A 49 -5.02 6.61 -5.25
CA LEU A 49 -3.77 6.12 -5.83
C LEU A 49 -3.97 5.56 -7.24
N GLU A 50 -5.07 4.83 -7.48
CA GLU A 50 -5.43 4.35 -8.82
C GLU A 50 -5.65 5.52 -9.79
N ARG A 51 -6.34 6.58 -9.33
CA ARG A 51 -6.53 7.79 -10.12
C ARG A 51 -5.19 8.47 -10.46
N ALA A 52 -4.26 8.57 -9.52
CA ALA A 52 -2.91 9.08 -9.81
C ALA A 52 -2.17 8.21 -10.84
N ARG A 53 -2.28 6.88 -10.73
CA ARG A 53 -1.71 5.94 -11.70
C ARG A 53 -2.26 6.19 -13.11
N GLY A 54 -3.58 6.43 -13.23
CA GLY A 54 -4.23 6.82 -14.49
C GLY A 54 -3.69 8.10 -15.13
N HIS A 55 -3.06 8.98 -14.34
CA HIS A 55 -2.39 10.19 -14.83
C HIS A 55 -0.88 10.01 -15.06
N GLY A 56 -0.39 8.76 -15.06
CA GLY A 56 1.01 8.43 -15.33
C GLY A 56 1.97 8.73 -14.16
N LEU A 57 1.44 8.87 -12.95
CA LEU A 57 2.25 8.93 -11.73
C LEU A 57 2.56 7.51 -11.24
N LYS A 58 3.82 7.27 -10.90
CA LYS A 58 4.27 6.05 -10.22
C LYS A 58 3.83 6.06 -8.76
N ILE A 59 3.51 4.90 -8.20
CA ILE A 59 2.99 4.79 -6.84
C ILE A 59 4.00 4.15 -5.90
N THR A 60 4.21 4.78 -4.75
CA THR A 60 4.86 4.19 -3.58
C THR A 60 3.85 4.16 -2.45
N THR A 61 3.93 3.12 -1.63
CA THR A 61 3.16 3.04 -0.39
C THR A 61 4.06 2.53 0.71
N HIS A 62 4.01 3.15 1.87
CA HIS A 62 4.46 2.53 3.10
C HIS A 62 3.59 1.30 3.40
N ILE A 63 4.21 0.19 3.80
CA ILE A 63 3.53 -1.08 4.06
C ILE A 63 4.13 -1.77 5.27
N ALA A 64 3.29 -2.51 6.01
CA ALA A 64 3.71 -3.40 7.10
C ALA A 64 4.69 -2.74 8.09
N GLU A 65 4.40 -1.49 8.48
CA GLU A 65 5.18 -0.74 9.49
C GLU A 65 4.86 -1.21 10.92
N LEU A 66 3.69 -1.83 11.11
CA LEU A 66 3.20 -2.35 12.38
C LEU A 66 2.81 -3.83 12.23
N PRO A 67 2.90 -4.62 13.32
CA PRO A 67 2.32 -5.96 13.34
C PRO A 67 0.79 -5.89 13.28
N ASP A 68 0.14 -7.03 13.05
CA ASP A 68 -1.32 -7.21 13.10
C ASP A 68 -2.12 -6.30 12.15
N LYS A 69 -1.51 -5.89 11.04
CA LYS A 69 -2.11 -5.11 9.95
C LYS A 69 -2.15 -5.92 8.64
N ASP A 70 -2.49 -7.20 8.75
CA ASP A 70 -2.48 -8.15 7.63
C ASP A 70 -3.44 -7.74 6.51
N ASP A 71 -4.65 -7.27 6.84
CA ASP A 71 -5.64 -6.82 5.85
C ASP A 71 -5.16 -5.62 5.02
N GLU A 72 -4.52 -4.64 5.68
CA GLU A 72 -3.95 -3.47 5.01
C GLU A 72 -2.77 -3.90 4.12
N THR A 73 -1.90 -4.75 4.65
CA THR A 73 -0.73 -5.31 3.93
C THR A 73 -1.18 -6.08 2.70
N ASP A 74 -2.14 -6.99 2.83
CA ASP A 74 -2.68 -7.78 1.73
C ASP A 74 -3.34 -6.90 0.68
N ALA A 75 -4.07 -5.86 1.09
CA ALA A 75 -4.65 -4.90 0.15
C ALA A 75 -3.56 -4.17 -0.64
N ILE A 76 -2.49 -3.69 0.01
CA ILE A 76 -1.38 -2.99 -0.65
C ILE A 76 -0.65 -3.93 -1.62
N LEU A 77 -0.37 -5.17 -1.22
CA LEU A 77 0.26 -6.15 -2.10
C LEU A 77 -0.61 -6.47 -3.33
N LYS A 78 -1.94 -6.59 -3.14
CA LYS A 78 -2.90 -6.77 -4.24
C LYS A 78 -2.97 -5.55 -5.15
N PHE A 79 -2.84 -4.35 -4.60
CA PHE A 79 -2.81 -3.08 -5.33
C PHE A 79 -1.56 -2.91 -6.21
N LYS A 80 -0.47 -3.63 -5.91
CA LYS A 80 0.79 -3.67 -6.69
C LYS A 80 1.34 -2.27 -6.98
N PRO A 81 1.75 -1.50 -5.94
CA PRO A 81 2.46 -0.24 -6.14
C PRO A 81 3.82 -0.50 -6.81
N ASP A 82 4.39 0.54 -7.44
CA ASP A 82 5.69 0.43 -8.11
C ASP A 82 6.85 0.26 -7.11
N ARG A 83 6.69 0.72 -5.86
CA ARG A 83 7.64 0.50 -4.75
C ARG A 83 6.92 0.35 -3.42
N LEU A 84 7.56 -0.37 -2.50
CA LEU A 84 7.14 -0.55 -1.12
C LEU A 84 8.10 0.21 -0.19
N GLY A 85 7.55 0.99 0.74
CA GLY A 85 8.30 1.63 1.82
C GLY A 85 8.28 0.77 3.09
N HIS A 86 9.41 0.71 3.79
CA HIS A 86 9.63 -0.04 5.04
C HIS A 86 9.53 -1.57 4.92
N ALA A 87 8.31 -2.11 4.86
CA ALA A 87 8.06 -3.56 4.84
C ALA A 87 8.64 -4.33 6.04
N LEU A 88 8.60 -3.73 7.25
CA LEU A 88 9.24 -4.27 8.46
C LEU A 88 8.59 -5.57 8.96
N TRP A 89 7.26 -5.66 8.87
CA TRP A 89 6.47 -6.81 9.32
C TRP A 89 6.00 -7.70 8.16
N LEU A 90 6.60 -7.55 6.98
CA LEU A 90 6.31 -8.38 5.83
C LEU A 90 6.88 -9.77 6.04
N ARG A 91 6.04 -10.82 5.99
CA ARG A 91 6.49 -12.20 6.19
C ARG A 91 6.85 -12.83 4.86
N ALA A 92 7.72 -13.84 4.88
CA ALA A 92 8.08 -14.61 3.69
C ALA A 92 6.84 -15.17 2.96
N ILE A 93 5.80 -15.53 3.72
CA ILE A 93 4.54 -16.02 3.13
C ILE A 93 3.77 -14.94 2.37
N ASP A 94 3.85 -13.67 2.78
CA ASP A 94 3.16 -12.57 2.12
C ASP A 94 3.77 -12.32 0.72
N MET A 95 5.05 -12.65 0.55
CA MET A 95 5.81 -12.55 -0.70
C MET A 95 5.90 -13.86 -1.49
N ALA A 96 5.24 -14.93 -1.04
CA ALA A 96 5.30 -16.21 -1.73
C ALA A 96 4.65 -16.12 -3.12
N PHE A 97 5.40 -16.56 -4.14
CA PHE A 97 4.92 -16.67 -5.52
C PHE A 97 4.05 -17.91 -5.70
N CYS A 98 2.82 -17.84 -5.19
CA CYS A 98 1.81 -18.89 -5.33
C CYS A 98 0.41 -18.28 -5.43
N ASP A 99 -0.57 -19.10 -5.78
CA ASP A 99 -1.97 -18.69 -5.78
C ASP A 99 -2.48 -18.42 -4.34
N GLU A 100 -3.55 -17.64 -4.23
CA GLU A 100 -4.12 -17.24 -2.94
C GLU A 100 -4.57 -18.44 -2.07
N ASN A 101 -5.02 -19.54 -2.69
CA ASN A 101 -5.42 -20.74 -1.94
C ASN A 101 -4.19 -21.42 -1.34
N THR A 102 -3.10 -21.52 -2.11
CA THR A 102 -1.82 -22.02 -1.61
C THR A 102 -1.26 -21.13 -0.50
N LYS A 103 -1.29 -19.81 -0.67
CA LYS A 103 -0.83 -18.85 0.36
C LYS A 103 -1.64 -18.99 1.65
N THR A 104 -2.97 -19.09 1.55
CA THR A 104 -3.87 -19.29 2.70
C THR A 104 -3.53 -20.58 3.45
N ARG A 105 -3.44 -21.70 2.74
CA ARG A 105 -3.08 -23.01 3.33
C ARG A 105 -1.72 -22.98 4.03
N LEU A 106 -0.75 -22.25 3.47
CA LEU A 106 0.57 -22.08 4.09
C LEU A 106 0.51 -21.22 5.35
N ARG A 107 -0.24 -20.11 5.34
CA ARG A 107 -0.49 -19.30 6.55
C ARG A 107 -1.10 -20.14 7.66
N ASP A 108 -2.11 -20.95 7.35
CA ASP A 108 -2.75 -21.85 8.33
C ASP A 108 -1.77 -22.86 8.92
N LYS A 109 -0.91 -23.46 8.08
CA LYS A 109 0.12 -24.39 8.53
C LYS A 109 1.14 -23.72 9.45
N ILE A 110 1.61 -22.53 9.08
CA ILE A 110 2.57 -21.76 9.89
C ILE A 110 1.94 -21.39 11.22
N HIS A 111 0.70 -20.89 11.20
CA HIS A 111 -0.04 -20.52 12.41
C HIS A 111 -0.21 -21.72 13.36
N LYS A 112 -0.65 -22.87 12.85
CA LYS A 112 -0.77 -24.11 13.63
C LYS A 112 0.59 -24.57 14.20
N SER A 113 1.66 -24.46 13.42
CA SER A 113 3.01 -24.84 13.86
C SER A 113 3.56 -23.91 14.94
N LEU A 114 3.26 -22.61 14.88
CA LEU A 114 3.73 -21.62 15.86
C LEU A 114 2.90 -21.63 17.15
N LEU A 115 1.61 -21.93 17.06
CA LEU A 115 0.70 -22.02 18.19
C LEU A 115 0.67 -23.39 18.88
N GLY A 116 1.54 -24.34 18.46
CA GLY A 116 1.58 -25.74 18.88
C GLY A 116 1.32 -26.00 20.37
N LYS A 117 0.04 -26.03 20.71
CA LYS A 117 -0.63 -27.12 21.40
C LYS A 117 -1.17 -28.08 20.36
#